data_AF-A0A9E6E9A8-F1
#
_entry.id   AF-A0A9E6E9A8-F1
#
_cell.length_a   1.000
_cell.length_b   1.000
_cell.length_c   1.000
_cell.angle_alpha   90.00
_cell.angle_beta   90.00
_cell.angle_gamma   90.00
#
_symmetry.space_group_name_H-M   'P 1'
#
loop_
_entity.id
_entity.type
_entity.pdbx_description
1 polymer ?
#
loop_
_entity_poly.entity_id
_entity_poly.type
_entity_poly.pdbx_seq_one_letter_code
_entity_poly.pdbx_strand_id
1 'polypeptide(L)'
;MGYRENLLNAIEGDKDHPLNCGIPMQVHHLLSKQAATNSGIKTVLESYGYDINDIGNLVALPCTFAGACHLEVQLHRGNHTSSSNDDDDEHDEPYHAHATRLMIKAMELIEKNCEEGNAKKVQNCLDKKSSTILGDIKTYRIRLTRVHRYFKSGEVGCNGLGKKAGKFSIDDLVDSNDVNTHGCDRNHTEFKFFKKRKYDLEVGK
;
A
#
# COMPACT_ATOMS: atom_id res chain seq x y z
N MET A 1 9.03 -3.49 18.74
CA MET A 1 9.58 -3.50 17.37
C MET A 1 8.88 -2.44 16.56
N GLY A 2 9.56 -1.83 15.58
CA GLY A 2 8.93 -0.89 14.67
C GLY A 2 8.06 -1.61 13.64
N TYR A 3 7.05 -0.93 13.08
CA TYR A 3 6.16 -1.51 12.05
C TYR A 3 6.93 -2.11 10.86
N ARG A 4 7.98 -1.43 10.40
CA ARG A 4 8.84 -1.93 9.31
C ARG A 4 9.51 -3.25 9.67
N GLU A 5 10.00 -3.38 10.90
CA GLU A 5 10.67 -4.58 11.38
C GLU A 5 9.70 -5.76 11.50
N ASN A 6 8.47 -5.52 11.96
CA ASN A 6 7.42 -6.54 12.00
C ASN A 6 7.17 -7.16 10.62
N LEU A 7 7.04 -6.33 9.58
CA LEU A 7 6.85 -6.83 8.21
C LEU A 7 8.09 -7.52 7.68
N LEU A 8 9.28 -6.94 7.86
CA LEU A 8 10.52 -7.57 7.40
C LEU A 8 10.75 -8.95 8.02
N ASN A 9 10.46 -9.11 9.31
CA ASN A 9 10.54 -10.40 9.99
C ASN A 9 9.51 -11.40 9.42
N ALA A 10 8.30 -10.93 9.07
CA ALA A 10 7.26 -11.78 8.48
C ALA A 10 7.64 -12.32 7.09
N ILE A 11 8.42 -11.56 6.31
CA ILE A 11 8.83 -11.94 4.94
C ILE A 11 10.25 -12.53 4.87
N GLU A 12 11.01 -12.61 5.97
CA GLU A 12 12.42 -13.02 5.97
C GLU A 12 12.64 -14.39 5.28
N GLY A 13 11.72 -15.34 5.51
CA GLY A 13 11.75 -16.67 4.91
C GLY A 13 11.19 -16.77 3.48
N ASP A 14 10.49 -15.74 2.99
CA ASP A 14 9.86 -15.74 1.67
C ASP A 14 10.85 -15.26 0.59
N LYS A 15 11.61 -16.21 0.04
CA LYS A 15 12.62 -15.93 -1.00
C LYS A 15 12.03 -15.36 -2.29
N ASP A 16 10.73 -15.57 -2.53
CA ASP A 16 10.05 -15.06 -3.72
C ASP A 16 9.38 -13.69 -3.49
N HIS A 17 9.46 -13.15 -2.27
CA HIS A 17 8.89 -11.84 -1.97
C HIS A 17 9.60 -10.74 -2.81
N PRO A 18 8.87 -9.79 -3.43
CA PRO A 18 9.48 -8.77 -4.28
C PRO A 18 10.64 -8.00 -3.63
N LEU A 19 10.50 -7.66 -2.34
CA LEU A 19 11.56 -6.98 -1.58
C LEU A 19 12.83 -7.84 -1.50
N ASN A 20 12.69 -9.15 -1.26
CA ASN A 20 13.81 -10.10 -1.18
C ASN A 20 14.40 -10.41 -2.57
N CYS A 21 13.65 -10.15 -3.64
CA CYS A 21 14.10 -10.21 -5.02
C CYS A 21 14.69 -8.90 -5.55
N GLY A 22 14.87 -7.88 -4.69
CA GLY A 22 15.49 -6.61 -5.05
C GLY A 22 14.57 -5.59 -5.72
N ILE A 23 13.25 -5.79 -5.67
CA ILE A 23 12.27 -4.77 -6.08
C ILE A 23 12.09 -3.80 -4.91
N PRO A 24 12.31 -2.48 -5.08
CA PRO A 24 12.12 -1.52 -4.01
C PRO A 24 10.65 -1.41 -3.58
N MET A 25 10.40 -1.65 -2.29
CA MET A 25 9.08 -1.60 -1.67
C MET A 25 9.13 -0.74 -0.39
N GLN A 26 8.00 -0.19 0.00
CA GLN A 26 7.77 0.57 1.22
C GLN A 26 6.68 -0.10 2.05
N VAL A 27 6.86 -0.13 3.37
CA VAL A 27 5.86 -0.65 4.30
C VAL A 27 4.82 0.43 4.55
N HIS A 28 3.56 0.08 4.35
CA HIS A 28 2.42 0.98 4.42
C HIS A 28 1.41 0.52 5.47
N HIS A 29 0.87 1.46 6.25
CA HIS A 29 -0.27 1.21 7.14
C HIS A 29 -1.58 1.31 6.36
N LEU A 30 -2.31 0.19 6.27
CA LEU A 30 -3.61 0.14 5.58
C LEU A 30 -4.66 0.99 6.30
N LEU A 31 -4.76 0.88 7.62
CA LEU A 31 -5.40 1.87 8.47
C LEU A 31 -4.33 2.86 8.91
N SER A 32 -4.21 3.97 8.17
CA SER A 32 -3.11 4.91 8.37
C SER A 32 -3.20 5.64 9.71
N LYS A 33 -2.05 6.10 10.21
CA LYS A 33 -1.98 6.98 11.38
C LYS A 33 -2.82 8.24 11.19
N GLN A 34 -2.78 8.83 9.99
CA GLN A 34 -3.60 9.99 9.65
C GLN A 34 -5.10 9.67 9.74
N ALA A 35 -5.53 8.48 9.28
CA ALA A 35 -6.92 8.07 9.38
C ALA A 35 -7.37 7.92 10.83
N ALA A 36 -6.51 7.36 11.69
CA ALA A 36 -6.74 7.26 13.12
C ALA A 36 -6.86 8.65 13.78
N THR A 37 -5.96 9.57 13.45
CA THR A 37 -6.01 10.97 13.92
C THR A 37 -7.29 11.68 13.45
N ASN A 38 -7.60 11.64 12.15
CA ASN A 38 -8.77 12.27 11.56
C ASN A 38 -10.09 11.73 12.12
N SER A 39 -10.11 10.46 12.52
CA SER A 39 -11.31 9.86 13.13
C SER A 39 -11.55 10.31 14.56
N GLY A 40 -10.55 10.87 15.25
CA GLY A 40 -10.64 11.23 16.67
C GLY A 40 -10.69 10.05 17.65
N ILE A 41 -10.66 8.80 17.18
CA ILE A 41 -10.83 7.60 18.01
C ILE A 41 -9.51 6.88 18.35
N LYS A 42 -8.37 7.43 17.91
CA LYS A 42 -7.05 6.80 18.07
C LYS A 42 -6.78 6.34 19.51
N THR A 43 -6.90 7.25 20.47
CA THR A 43 -6.62 6.99 21.89
C THR A 43 -7.57 5.95 22.48
N VAL A 44 -8.82 5.93 22.03
CA VAL A 44 -9.82 4.96 22.47
C VAL A 44 -9.47 3.57 21.95
N LEU A 45 -9.15 3.44 20.65
CA LEU A 45 -8.70 2.16 20.08
C LEU A 45 -7.43 1.64 20.76
N GLU A 46 -6.46 2.51 21.03
CA GLU A 46 -5.25 2.14 21.77
C GLU A 46 -5.58 1.65 23.19
N SER A 47 -6.51 2.31 23.90
CA SER A 47 -6.98 1.86 25.22
C SER A 47 -7.71 0.51 25.19
N TYR A 48 -8.31 0.17 24.06
CA TYR A 48 -8.94 -1.13 23.81
C TYR A 48 -7.96 -2.20 23.35
N GLY A 49 -6.67 -1.86 23.23
CA GLY A 49 -5.58 -2.78 22.91
C GLY A 49 -5.31 -2.94 21.42
N TYR A 50 -5.77 -2.01 20.57
CA TYR A 50 -5.36 -1.97 19.16
C TYR A 50 -3.90 -1.53 19.02
N ASP A 51 -3.10 -2.31 18.30
CA ASP A 51 -1.78 -1.90 17.81
C ASP A 51 -1.84 -1.61 16.31
N ILE A 52 -1.67 -0.34 15.96
CA ILE A 52 -1.62 0.10 14.56
C ILE A 52 -0.43 -0.48 13.79
N ASN A 53 0.63 -0.91 14.49
CA ASN A 53 1.83 -1.51 13.93
C ASN A 53 1.76 -3.04 13.85
N ASP A 54 0.62 -3.64 14.22
CA ASP A 54 0.40 -5.07 14.07
C ASP A 54 0.50 -5.48 12.59
N ILE A 55 1.03 -6.67 12.34
CA ILE A 55 1.26 -7.19 11.00
C ILE A 55 -0.03 -7.27 10.16
N GLY A 56 -1.18 -7.46 10.81
CA GLY A 56 -2.52 -7.44 10.21
C GLY A 56 -2.95 -6.08 9.63
N ASN A 57 -2.19 -5.02 9.90
CA ASN A 57 -2.41 -3.68 9.36
C ASN A 57 -1.34 -3.20 8.37
N LEU A 58 -0.34 -4.03 8.06
CA LEU A 58 0.80 -3.65 7.23
C LEU A 58 0.75 -4.32 5.85
N VAL A 59 1.38 -3.69 4.87
CA VAL A 59 1.63 -4.26 3.53
C VAL A 59 2.89 -3.63 2.94
N ALA A 60 3.66 -4.38 2.17
CA ALA A 60 4.72 -3.83 1.33
C ALA A 60 4.16 -3.47 -0.05
N LEU A 61 4.37 -2.22 -0.46
CA LEU A 61 3.93 -1.70 -1.75
C LEU A 61 5.14 -1.22 -2.55
N PRO A 62 5.19 -1.41 -3.88
CA PRO A 62 6.32 -0.93 -4.67
C PRO A 62 6.37 0.59 -4.65
N CYS A 63 7.57 1.13 -4.40
CA CYS A 63 7.82 2.57 -4.31
C CYS A 63 8.50 3.16 -5.55
N THR A 64 8.74 2.32 -6.55
CA THR A 64 9.28 2.74 -7.85
C THR A 64 8.30 2.39 -8.96
N PHE A 65 8.21 3.25 -9.97
CA PHE A 65 7.34 3.01 -11.12
C PHE A 65 7.67 1.70 -11.83
N ALA A 66 8.97 1.40 -12.01
CA ALA A 66 9.44 0.14 -12.56
C ALA A 66 8.96 -1.07 -11.75
N GLY A 67 9.09 -1.02 -10.42
CA GLY A 67 8.63 -2.09 -9.53
C GLY A 67 7.11 -2.29 -9.62
N ALA A 68 6.34 -1.21 -9.56
CA ALA A 68 4.89 -1.24 -9.71
C ALA A 68 4.46 -1.80 -11.08
N CYS A 69 5.12 -1.39 -12.16
CA CYS A 69 4.84 -1.88 -13.51
C CYS A 69 5.21 -3.36 -13.67
N HIS A 70 6.34 -3.79 -13.09
CA HIS A 70 6.80 -5.17 -13.11
C HIS A 70 5.80 -6.10 -12.39
N LEU A 71 5.35 -5.67 -11.21
CA LEU A 71 4.43 -6.42 -10.33
C LEU A 71 2.95 -6.31 -10.73
N GLU A 72 2.59 -5.34 -11.58
CA GLU A 72 1.20 -5.03 -11.98
C GLU A 72 0.29 -4.57 -10.84
N VAL A 73 0.85 -3.79 -9.91
CA VAL A 73 0.12 -3.24 -8.77
C VAL A 73 0.26 -1.72 -8.75
N GLN A 74 -0.55 -1.06 -7.91
CA GLN A 74 -0.45 0.38 -7.73
C GLN A 74 0.93 0.79 -7.22
N LEU A 75 1.46 1.87 -7.80
CA LEU A 75 2.60 2.58 -7.22
C LEU A 75 2.16 3.20 -5.90
N HIS A 76 2.89 2.88 -4.85
CA HIS A 76 2.82 3.60 -3.59
C HIS A 76 3.93 4.65 -3.54
N ARG A 77 3.61 5.79 -2.94
CA ARG A 77 4.56 6.77 -2.49
C ARG A 77 4.11 7.27 -1.12
N GLY A 78 4.86 6.89 -0.10
CA GLY A 78 4.83 7.49 1.23
C GLY A 78 6.28 7.50 1.68
N ASN A 79 6.91 8.66 1.85
CA ASN A 79 8.36 8.67 1.92
C ASN A 79 8.89 8.54 3.35
N HIS A 80 9.88 7.67 3.56
CA HIS A 80 10.96 7.92 4.53
C HIS A 80 12.31 7.37 4.02
N THR A 81 13.23 8.33 3.73
CA THR A 81 14.70 8.28 3.63
C THR A 81 15.39 8.09 2.25
N SER A 82 15.54 9.18 1.48
CA SER A 82 16.86 9.64 0.97
C SER A 82 16.77 11.05 0.34
N SER A 83 17.36 12.03 1.01
CA SER A 83 17.64 13.42 0.58
C SER A 83 16.59 14.10 -0.31
N SER A 84 15.73 14.89 0.33
CA SER A 84 14.61 15.70 -0.18
C SER A 84 13.33 14.93 -0.52
N ASN A 85 12.21 15.51 -0.05
CA ASN A 85 10.81 15.10 -0.18
C ASN A 85 10.26 14.32 1.01
N ASP A 86 10.12 15.06 2.11
CA ASP A 86 9.05 14.85 3.08
C ASP A 86 7.70 14.94 2.34
N ASP A 87 6.86 13.93 2.54
CA ASP A 87 5.48 14.08 3.01
C ASP A 87 4.67 12.81 2.68
N ASP A 88 4.07 12.23 3.72
CA ASP A 88 2.96 11.25 3.66
C ASP A 88 1.67 11.88 3.06
N ASP A 89 1.77 13.08 2.47
CA ASP A 89 0.67 13.90 1.96
C ASP A 89 0.29 13.58 0.49
N GLU A 90 0.99 12.66 -0.19
CA GLU A 90 0.64 12.24 -1.56
C GLU A 90 -0.53 11.24 -1.60
N HIS A 91 -1.40 11.29 -0.60
CA HIS A 91 -2.71 10.68 -0.62
C HIS A 91 -3.73 11.81 -0.58
N ASP A 92 -4.24 12.18 -1.76
CA ASP A 92 -5.42 13.02 -1.87
C ASP A 92 -6.47 12.56 -0.83
N GLU A 93 -7.27 13.50 -0.33
CA GLU A 93 -8.37 13.30 0.62
C GLU A 93 -9.19 11.99 0.46
N PRO A 94 -9.39 11.40 -0.75
CA PRO A 94 -10.08 10.11 -0.92
C PRO A 94 -9.52 8.89 -0.15
N TYR A 95 -8.20 8.67 -0.04
CA TYR A 95 -7.67 7.48 0.68
C TYR A 95 -7.89 7.64 2.18
N HIS A 96 -7.40 8.74 2.75
CA HIS A 96 -7.50 8.98 4.19
C HIS A 96 -8.96 9.10 4.63
N ALA A 97 -9.83 9.77 3.87
CA ALA A 97 -11.26 9.80 4.18
C ALA A 97 -11.89 8.40 4.12
N HIS A 98 -11.48 7.54 3.19
CA HIS A 98 -11.97 6.16 3.15
C HIS A 98 -11.51 5.35 4.35
N ALA A 99 -10.22 5.38 4.68
CA ALA A 99 -9.68 4.69 5.84
C ALA A 99 -10.33 5.20 7.15
N THR A 100 -10.50 6.52 7.31
CA THR A 100 -11.21 7.13 8.45
C THR A 100 -12.64 6.60 8.59
N ARG A 101 -13.41 6.55 7.49
CA ARG A 101 -14.77 5.98 7.52
C ARG A 101 -14.80 4.51 7.93
N LEU A 102 -13.81 3.73 7.51
CA LEU A 102 -13.72 2.32 7.93
C LEU A 102 -13.34 2.17 9.39
N MET A 103 -12.46 3.03 9.92
CA MET A 103 -12.10 3.04 11.34
C MET A 103 -13.29 3.40 12.22
N ILE A 104 -14.07 4.42 11.86
CA ILE A 104 -15.29 4.81 12.60
C ILE A 104 -16.29 3.64 12.62
N LYS A 105 -16.56 3.03 11.46
CA LYS A 105 -17.44 1.85 11.37
C LYS A 105 -16.92 0.65 12.17
N ALA A 106 -15.61 0.49 12.27
CA ALA A 106 -15.02 -0.56 13.10
C ALA A 106 -15.24 -0.28 14.58
N MET A 107 -15.10 0.98 15.01
CA MET A 107 -15.35 1.40 16.38
C MET A 107 -16.78 1.12 16.81
N GLU A 108 -17.77 1.51 15.99
CA GLU A 108 -19.19 1.21 16.24
C GLU A 108 -19.44 -0.30 16.43
N LEU A 109 -18.75 -1.14 15.65
CA LEU A 109 -18.83 -2.60 15.78
C LEU A 109 -18.11 -3.13 17.01
N ILE A 110 -16.99 -2.52 17.39
CA ILE A 110 -16.22 -2.87 18.59
C ILE A 110 -17.05 -2.56 19.83
N GLU A 111 -17.59 -1.35 19.96
CA GLU A 111 -18.43 -0.94 21.10
C GLU A 111 -19.66 -1.84 21.26
N LYS A 112 -20.23 -2.31 20.15
CA LYS A 112 -21.42 -3.17 20.16
C LYS A 112 -21.13 -4.63 20.49
N ASN A 113 -20.00 -5.17 20.00
CA ASN A 113 -19.78 -6.62 19.94
C ASN A 113 -18.54 -7.11 20.70
N CYS A 114 -17.68 -6.20 21.16
CA CYS A 114 -16.50 -6.52 21.94
C CYS A 114 -16.72 -6.07 23.38
N GLU A 115 -16.55 -6.99 24.32
CA GLU A 115 -16.38 -6.61 25.72
C GLU A 115 -15.14 -5.72 25.82
N GLU A 116 -15.27 -4.61 26.55
CA GLU A 116 -14.19 -3.66 26.80
C GLU A 116 -12.95 -4.42 27.32
N GLY A 117 -11.80 -4.20 26.67
CA GLY A 117 -10.53 -4.85 27.04
C GLY A 117 -10.21 -6.18 26.33
N ASN A 118 -11.06 -6.69 25.42
CA ASN A 118 -10.67 -7.85 24.60
C ASN A 118 -9.80 -7.43 23.39
N ALA A 119 -8.53 -7.10 23.66
CA ALA A 119 -7.57 -6.63 22.67
C ALA A 119 -7.51 -7.51 21.41
N LYS A 120 -7.57 -8.84 21.56
CA LYS A 120 -7.55 -9.76 20.42
C LYS A 120 -8.78 -9.60 19.51
N LYS A 121 -9.98 -9.43 20.06
CA LYS A 121 -11.19 -9.20 19.25
C LYS A 121 -11.15 -7.84 18.56
N VAL A 122 -10.65 -6.82 19.26
CA VAL A 122 -10.48 -5.45 18.73
C VAL A 122 -9.51 -5.46 17.55
N GLN A 123 -8.32 -6.05 17.72
CA GLN A 123 -7.31 -6.18 16.67
C GLN A 123 -7.88 -6.89 15.44
N ASN A 124 -8.48 -8.08 15.62
CA ASN A 124 -9.10 -8.84 14.53
C ASN A 124 -10.21 -8.06 13.80
N CYS A 125 -10.92 -7.16 14.48
CA CYS A 125 -11.93 -6.32 13.85
C CYS A 125 -11.29 -5.31 12.89
N LEU A 126 -10.18 -4.71 13.31
CA LEU A 126 -9.45 -3.73 12.51
C LEU A 126 -8.63 -4.39 11.39
N ASP A 127 -8.00 -5.54 11.61
CA ASP A 127 -7.28 -6.29 10.56
C ASP A 127 -8.22 -6.67 9.39
N LYS A 128 -9.49 -6.95 9.69
CA LYS A 128 -10.53 -7.16 8.65
C LYS A 128 -10.78 -5.90 7.83
N LYS A 129 -10.71 -4.71 8.43
CA LYS A 129 -10.81 -3.43 7.70
C LYS A 129 -9.55 -3.16 6.90
N SER A 130 -8.37 -3.47 7.43
CA SER A 130 -7.11 -3.41 6.69
C SER A 130 -7.17 -4.29 5.44
N SER A 131 -7.66 -5.52 5.57
CA SER A 131 -7.92 -6.43 4.44
C SER A 131 -8.92 -5.85 3.42
N THR A 132 -9.94 -5.13 3.89
CA THR A 132 -10.91 -4.44 3.01
C THR A 132 -10.23 -3.33 2.21
N ILE A 133 -9.40 -2.50 2.85
CA ILE A 133 -8.63 -1.44 2.19
C ILE A 133 -7.68 -2.04 1.15
N LEU A 134 -7.00 -3.13 1.50
CA LEU A 134 -6.11 -3.80 0.56
C LEU A 134 -6.87 -4.30 -0.68
N GLY A 135 -8.06 -4.88 -0.50
CA GLY A 135 -8.94 -5.26 -1.60
C GLY A 135 -9.33 -4.07 -2.49
N ASP A 136 -9.64 -2.92 -1.88
CA ASP A 136 -9.97 -1.69 -2.60
C ASP A 136 -8.76 -1.10 -3.34
N ILE A 137 -7.54 -1.25 -2.81
CA ILE A 137 -6.28 -0.91 -3.52
C ILE A 137 -6.07 -1.87 -4.69
N LYS A 138 -6.19 -3.19 -4.49
CA LYS A 138 -6.00 -4.20 -5.56
C LYS A 138 -6.97 -4.01 -6.73
N THR A 139 -8.18 -3.54 -6.44
CA THR A 139 -9.22 -3.30 -7.44
C THR A 139 -9.24 -1.86 -7.97
N TYR A 140 -8.30 -1.02 -7.55
CA TYR A 140 -8.21 0.40 -7.95
C TYR A 140 -9.43 1.24 -7.58
N ARG A 141 -10.27 0.74 -6.66
CA ARG A 141 -11.39 1.48 -6.08
C ARG A 141 -10.87 2.64 -5.23
N ILE A 142 -9.77 2.41 -4.53
CA ILE A 142 -8.98 3.47 -3.88
C ILE A 142 -7.66 3.60 -4.60
N ARG A 143 -7.24 4.84 -4.81
CA ARG A 143 -6.08 5.21 -5.60
C ARG A 143 -5.00 5.70 -4.65
N LEU A 144 -3.78 5.17 -4.79
CA LEU A 144 -2.67 5.55 -3.93
C LEU A 144 -1.90 6.77 -4.44
N THR A 145 -1.95 7.04 -5.75
CA THR A 145 -1.24 8.14 -6.41
C THR A 145 -2.01 8.62 -7.63
N ARG A 146 -1.75 9.84 -8.14
CA ARG A 146 -2.38 10.39 -9.36
C ARG A 146 -2.04 9.61 -10.64
N VAL A 147 -0.94 8.85 -10.61
CA VAL A 147 -0.50 7.97 -11.72
C VAL A 147 -1.22 6.62 -11.71
N HIS A 148 -2.12 6.36 -10.76
CA HIS A 148 -2.94 5.13 -10.73
C HIS A 148 -3.63 4.85 -12.07
N ARG A 149 -3.96 5.87 -12.88
CA ARG A 149 -4.65 5.71 -14.18
C ARG A 149 -3.88 4.83 -15.17
N TYR A 150 -2.57 4.73 -14.97
CA TYR A 150 -1.66 3.93 -15.78
C TYR A 150 -1.57 2.48 -15.32
N PHE A 151 -2.14 2.16 -14.17
CA PHE A 151 -2.17 0.83 -13.58
C PHE A 151 -3.64 0.42 -13.46
N LYS A 152 -4.07 -0.63 -14.16
CA LYS A 152 -5.50 -1.01 -14.16
C LYS A 152 -5.67 -2.50 -13.93
N SER A 153 -6.75 -2.85 -13.24
CA SER A 153 -7.13 -4.24 -12.99
C SER A 153 -7.44 -4.94 -14.31
N GLY A 154 -6.74 -6.04 -14.59
CA GLY A 154 -6.94 -6.82 -15.82
C GLY A 154 -6.22 -6.30 -17.06
N GLU A 155 -5.55 -5.14 -16.99
CA GLU A 155 -4.69 -4.62 -18.05
C GLU A 155 -3.20 -4.76 -17.70
N VAL A 156 -2.33 -4.47 -18.66
CA VAL A 156 -0.88 -4.72 -18.58
C VAL A 156 -0.20 -3.62 -17.76
N GLY A 157 0.09 -3.88 -16.48
CA GLY A 157 0.94 -3.04 -15.62
C GLY A 157 0.75 -1.53 -15.85
N CYS A 158 1.83 -0.83 -16.19
CA CYS A 158 1.87 0.61 -16.45
C CYS A 158 1.34 1.06 -17.83
N ASN A 159 0.38 0.36 -18.43
CA ASN A 159 -0.20 0.62 -19.76
C ASN A 159 0.83 0.86 -20.87
N GLY A 160 2.02 0.26 -20.71
CA GLY A 160 3.07 0.35 -21.70
C GLY A 160 4.03 1.56 -21.63
N LEU A 161 4.01 2.39 -20.59
CA LEU A 161 4.80 3.64 -20.54
C LEU A 161 6.35 3.51 -20.46
N GLY A 162 6.94 2.33 -20.64
CA GLY A 162 8.30 2.01 -20.20
C GLY A 162 9.33 1.74 -21.30
N LYS A 163 9.53 2.64 -22.28
CA LYS A 163 10.56 2.45 -23.34
C LYS A 163 11.76 3.39 -23.33
N LYS A 164 11.80 4.45 -22.51
CA LYS A 164 13.05 5.19 -22.31
C LYS A 164 13.87 4.48 -21.24
N ALA A 165 15.02 3.97 -21.65
CA ALA A 165 16.14 3.68 -20.77
C ALA A 165 16.61 5.02 -20.18
N GLY A 166 15.91 5.47 -19.15
CA GLY A 166 16.03 6.80 -18.58
C GLY A 166 14.80 7.06 -17.74
N LYS A 167 15.01 7.20 -16.43
CA LYS A 167 14.00 7.48 -15.40
C LYS A 167 12.88 8.37 -15.95
N PHE A 168 11.70 7.83 -16.24
CA PHE A 168 10.50 8.67 -16.27
C PHE A 168 10.29 9.16 -14.85
N SER A 169 10.20 10.47 -14.66
CA SER A 169 9.73 11.02 -13.40
C SER A 169 8.22 10.77 -13.33
N ILE A 170 7.70 10.67 -12.11
CA ILE A 170 6.24 10.66 -11.91
C ILE A 170 5.62 11.94 -12.46
N ASP A 171 6.36 13.03 -12.40
CA ASP A 171 5.95 14.34 -12.93
C ASP A 171 5.67 14.27 -14.44
N ASP A 172 6.51 13.57 -15.20
CA ASP A 172 6.29 13.33 -16.65
C ASP A 172 4.98 12.58 -16.94
N LEU A 173 4.52 11.74 -16.00
CA LEU A 173 3.31 10.94 -16.13
C LEU A 173 2.05 11.68 -15.67
N VAL A 174 2.19 12.58 -14.70
CA VAL A 174 1.09 13.40 -14.20
C VAL A 174 0.58 14.35 -15.29
N ASP A 175 1.48 14.84 -16.15
CA ASP A 175 1.16 15.83 -17.19
C ASP A 175 0.82 15.23 -18.56
N SER A 176 1.00 13.91 -18.75
CA SER A 176 0.67 13.24 -20.01
C SER A 176 -0.83 12.94 -20.13
N ASN A 177 -1.42 13.33 -21.26
CA ASN A 177 -2.80 12.99 -21.64
C ASN A 177 -2.90 11.87 -22.69
N ASP A 178 -1.77 11.39 -23.22
CA ASP A 178 -1.74 10.37 -24.27
C ASP A 178 -1.33 9.01 -23.70
N VAL A 179 -2.32 8.12 -23.55
CA VAL A 179 -2.16 6.75 -23.05
C VAL A 179 -1.74 5.76 -24.13
N ASN A 180 -1.71 6.17 -25.41
CA ASN A 180 -1.66 5.25 -26.57
C ASN A 180 -0.30 5.16 -27.27
N THR A 181 0.71 5.92 -26.86
CA THR A 181 1.99 6.02 -27.60
C THR A 181 3.16 5.24 -27.00
N HIS A 182 2.92 4.40 -25.98
CA HIS A 182 4.01 3.77 -25.25
C HIS A 182 3.74 2.29 -24.96
N GLY A 183 4.69 1.41 -25.31
CA GLY A 183 4.68 -0.02 -24.97
C GLY A 183 5.83 -0.42 -24.02
N CYS A 184 5.51 -1.11 -22.93
CA CYS A 184 6.40 -1.64 -21.89
C CYS A 184 6.20 -3.15 -21.91
N ASP A 185 7.27 -3.92 -22.07
CA ASP A 185 7.22 -5.38 -22.05
C ASP A 185 7.19 -5.95 -20.61
N ARG A 186 7.12 -5.05 -19.62
CA ARG A 186 7.20 -5.28 -18.16
C ARG A 186 8.54 -5.91 -17.74
N ASN A 187 9.47 -6.10 -18.65
CA ASN A 187 10.71 -6.80 -18.40
C ASN A 187 11.78 -5.80 -17.98
N HIS A 188 11.65 -5.38 -16.74
CA HIS A 188 12.67 -4.61 -16.04
C HIS A 188 13.84 -5.54 -15.71
N THR A 189 14.86 -5.53 -16.58
CA THR A 189 16.07 -6.39 -16.48
C THR A 189 16.81 -6.24 -15.14
N GLU A 190 16.62 -5.10 -14.48
CA GLU A 190 17.09 -4.83 -13.12
C GLU A 190 16.47 -5.76 -12.05
N PHE A 191 15.26 -6.27 -12.27
CA PHE A 191 14.54 -7.16 -11.34
C PHE A 191 14.64 -8.64 -11.72
N LYS A 192 15.78 -9.05 -12.28
CA LYS A 192 16.05 -10.42 -12.76
C LYS A 192 15.87 -11.55 -11.74
N PHE A 193 15.91 -11.23 -10.44
CA PHE A 193 15.76 -12.22 -9.37
C PHE A 193 14.30 -12.52 -9.04
N PHE A 194 13.37 -11.63 -9.43
CA PHE A 194 11.95 -11.90 -9.27
C PHE A 194 11.46 -12.76 -10.42
N LYS A 195 10.93 -13.95 -10.11
CA LYS A 195 10.31 -14.82 -11.11
C LYS A 195 9.01 -14.18 -11.61
N LYS A 196 9.01 -13.70 -12.86
CA LYS A 196 7.85 -13.04 -13.48
C LYS A 196 6.59 -13.89 -13.31
N ARG A 197 5.66 -13.39 -12.50
CA ARG A 197 4.33 -13.94 -12.22
C ARG A 197 3.41 -12.79 -11.87
N LYS A 198 2.10 -13.03 -11.91
CA LYS A 198 1.14 -12.10 -11.30
C LYS A 198 1.45 -12.04 -9.81
N TYR A 199 1.83 -10.87 -9.31
CA TYR A 199 2.00 -10.66 -7.88
C TYR A 199 0.66 -10.28 -7.27
N ASP A 200 0.35 -10.87 -6.12
CA ASP A 200 -0.86 -10.54 -5.37
C ASP A 200 -0.46 -9.84 -4.09
N LEU A 201 -1.00 -8.65 -3.85
CA LEU A 201 -0.76 -7.96 -2.59
C LEU A 201 -1.48 -8.69 -1.46
N GLU A 202 -0.77 -8.88 -0.36
CA GLU A 202 -1.24 -9.59 0.84
C GLU A 202 -0.96 -8.74 2.07
N VAL A 203 -1.87 -8.77 3.05
CA VAL A 203 -1.64 -8.15 4.36
C VAL A 203 -0.51 -8.90 5.05
N GLY A 204 0.39 -8.15 5.69
CA GLY A 204 1.53 -8.68 6.41
C GLY A 204 2.70 -9.11 5.52
N LYS A 205 2.66 -8.81 4.21
CA LYS A 205 3.72 -9.10 3.25
C LYS A 205 4.10 -7.85 2.47
#